data_AF-A0A352MD41-F1
#
_entry.id   AF-A0A352MD41-F1
#
_cell.length_a   1.000
_cell.length_b   1.000
_cell.length_c   1.000
_cell.angle_alpha   90.00
_cell.angle_beta   90.00
_cell.angle_gamma   90.00
#
_symmetry.space_group_name_H-M   'P 1'
#
loop_
_entity.id
_entity.type
_entity.pdbx_description
1 polymer ?
#
loop_
_entity_poly.entity_id
_entity_poly.type
_entity_poly.pdbx_seq_one_letter_code
_entity_poly.pdbx_strand_id
1 'polypeptide(L)'
;MIKRIFMRIKIKPFNVVDRNELPEVTVDRVPVEGDPLEIDSQMYFVCETINNKTEGTQTIGVIPLVIKNTTKIKDIGSYLESLNVALRRMQYLRKISVL
;
A
#
# COMPACT_ATOMS: atom_id res chain seq x y z
N MET A 1 -15.63 29.75 2.32
CA MET A 1 -14.59 28.81 2.80
C MET A 1 -15.21 27.42 2.89
N ILE A 2 -15.01 26.55 1.89
CA ILE A 2 -15.63 25.22 1.84
C ILE A 2 -14.78 24.28 2.72
N LYS A 3 -15.32 23.82 3.86
CA LYS A 3 -14.72 22.73 4.65
C LYS A 3 -14.83 21.45 3.83
N ARG A 4 -13.72 20.99 3.24
CA ARG A 4 -13.64 19.62 2.70
C ARG A 4 -13.75 18.65 3.87
N ILE A 5 -14.87 17.95 3.95
CA ILE A 5 -15.05 16.81 4.85
C ILE A 5 -14.24 15.67 4.25
N PHE A 6 -13.05 15.40 4.79
CA PHE A 6 -12.29 14.20 4.46
C PHE A 6 -12.94 13.03 5.21
N MET A 7 -13.66 12.18 4.49
CA MET A 7 -14.10 10.90 5.05
C MET A 7 -12.87 10.04 5.31
N ARG A 8 -12.58 9.80 6.58
CA ARG A 8 -11.52 8.90 7.02
C ARG A 8 -11.93 7.46 6.72
N ILE A 9 -11.15 6.76 5.90
CA ILE A 9 -11.42 5.40 5.45
C ILE A 9 -10.55 4.45 6.26
N LYS A 10 -11.17 3.42 6.84
CA LYS A 10 -10.44 2.32 7.50
C LYS A 10 -10.07 1.28 6.47
N ILE A 11 -8.80 0.93 6.43
CA ILE A 11 -8.29 -0.14 5.58
C ILE A 11 -7.55 -1.17 6.43
N LYS A 12 -7.62 -2.43 6.00
CA LYS A 12 -6.92 -3.55 6.60
C LYS A 12 -5.78 -3.98 5.65
N PRO A 13 -4.54 -3.55 5.88
CA PRO A 13 -3.46 -3.90 4.98
C PRO A 13 -3.08 -5.38 5.16
N PHE A 14 -2.80 -6.05 4.06
CA PHE A 14 -2.35 -7.43 4.02
C PHE A 14 -0.99 -7.47 3.31
N ASN A 15 0.05 -7.88 4.02
CA ASN A 15 1.37 -8.00 3.43
C ASN A 15 1.40 -9.28 2.58
N VAL A 16 1.45 -9.10 1.26
CA VAL A 16 1.40 -10.21 0.29
C VAL A 16 2.71 -11.02 0.28
N VAL A 17 3.82 -10.42 0.72
CA VAL A 17 5.13 -11.07 0.78
C VAL A 17 5.19 -12.05 1.95
N ASP A 18 4.90 -11.56 3.15
CA ASP A 18 4.95 -12.38 4.36
C ASP A 18 3.65 -13.17 4.61
N ARG A 19 2.60 -12.90 3.83
CA ARG A 19 1.24 -13.44 3.96
C ARG A 19 0.67 -13.28 5.36
N ASN A 20 0.79 -12.09 5.91
CA ASN A 20 0.23 -11.74 7.20
C ASN A 20 -0.61 -10.47 7.12
N GLU A 21 -1.59 -10.40 8.01
CA GLU A 21 -2.36 -9.18 8.23
C GLU A 21 -1.52 -8.16 9.01
N LEU A 22 -1.66 -6.90 8.63
CA LEU A 22 -1.08 -5.77 9.34
C LEU A 22 -2.14 -5.08 10.21
N PRO A 23 -1.73 -4.17 11.11
CA PRO A 23 -2.66 -3.35 11.86
C PRO A 23 -3.58 -2.55 10.94
N GLU A 24 -4.83 -2.35 11.38
CA GLU A 24 -5.77 -1.48 10.67
C GLU A 24 -5.24 -0.04 10.68
N VAL A 25 -5.32 0.63 9.53
CA VAL A 25 -4.90 2.03 9.40
C VAL A 25 -6.02 2.88 8.84
N THR A 26 -6.02 4.15 9.22
CA THR A 26 -6.99 5.13 8.74
C THR A 26 -6.32 6.05 7.74
N VAL A 27 -6.92 6.20 6.56
CA VAL A 27 -6.38 6.97 5.44
C VAL A 27 -7.39 8.02 4.96
N ASP A 28 -6.90 9.12 4.38
CA ASP A 28 -7.75 10.20 3.88
C ASP A 28 -8.46 9.85 2.55
N ARG A 29 -7.91 8.89 1.81
CA ARG A 29 -8.46 8.36 0.56
C ARG A 29 -8.10 6.89 0.42
N VAL A 30 -8.86 6.14 -0.36
CA VAL A 30 -8.50 4.76 -0.73
C VAL A 30 -7.18 4.81 -1.50
N PRO A 31 -6.10 4.20 -0.99
CA PRO A 31 -4.84 4.21 -1.70
C PRO A 31 -4.94 3.27 -2.91
N VAL A 32 -4.31 3.67 -4.00
CA VAL A 32 -4.31 2.90 -5.25
C VAL A 32 -2.94 2.28 -5.48
N GLU A 33 -2.83 1.39 -6.45
CA GLU A 33 -1.59 0.67 -6.75
C GLU A 33 -0.38 1.60 -6.91
N GLY A 34 0.70 1.23 -6.23
CA GLY A 34 1.95 1.97 -6.09
C GLY A 34 1.90 3.15 -5.11
N ASP A 35 0.75 3.48 -4.50
CA ASP A 35 0.73 4.51 -3.46
C ASP A 35 1.52 4.02 -2.23
N PRO A 36 2.36 4.89 -1.63
CA PRO A 36 3.06 4.59 -0.41
C PRO A 36 2.09 4.59 0.78
N LEU A 37 2.32 3.68 1.72
CA LEU A 37 1.58 3.59 2.97
C LEU A 37 2.55 3.34 4.12
N GLU A 38 2.53 4.21 5.12
CA GLU A 38 3.32 4.03 6.34
C GLU A 38 2.47 3.28 7.38
N ILE A 39 2.99 2.14 7.86
CA ILE A 39 2.34 1.30 8.87
C ILE A 39 3.41 0.96 9.91
N ASP A 40 3.19 1.31 11.18
CA ASP A 40 4.16 1.10 12.28
C ASP A 40 5.59 1.57 11.95
N SER A 41 5.72 2.77 11.39
CA SER A 41 7.00 3.36 10.96
C SER A 41 7.76 2.55 9.91
N GLN A 42 7.07 1.64 9.22
CA GLN A 42 7.59 0.91 8.07
C GLN A 42 6.84 1.33 6.81
N MET A 43 7.59 1.52 5.73
CA MET A 43 7.04 1.89 4.44
C MET A 43 6.62 0.66 3.65
N TYR A 44 5.39 0.71 3.15
CA TYR A 44 4.80 -0.26 2.25
C TYR A 44 4.31 0.43 0.98
N PHE A 45 4.11 -0.34 -0.08
CA PHE A 45 3.42 0.11 -1.29
C PHE A 45 2.21 -0.75 -1.56
N VAL A 46 1.12 -0.12 -1.96
CA VAL A 46 -0.08 -0.84 -2.39
C VAL A 46 0.23 -1.60 -3.67
N CYS A 47 -0.06 -2.90 -3.67
CA CYS A 47 0.17 -3.83 -4.77
C CYS A 47 -1.16 -4.23 -5.42
N GLU A 48 -2.19 -4.48 -4.63
CA GLU A 48 -3.49 -4.92 -5.14
C GLU A 48 -4.60 -4.51 -4.19
N THR A 49 -5.78 -4.20 -4.71
CA THR A 49 -6.97 -4.05 -3.89
C THR A 49 -7.66 -5.40 -3.83
N ILE A 50 -7.59 -6.08 -2.69
CA ILE A 50 -8.28 -7.36 -2.53
C ILE A 50 -9.77 -7.01 -2.34
N ASN A 51 -10.62 -7.37 -3.30
CA ASN A 51 -12.06 -7.07 -3.31
C ASN A 51 -12.87 -7.84 -2.26
N ASN A 52 -12.34 -8.01 -1.04
CA ASN A 52 -13.04 -8.55 0.10
C ASN A 52 -13.51 -7.39 0.97
N LYS A 53 -14.66 -6.81 0.61
CA LYS A 53 -15.37 -5.87 1.48
C LYS A 53 -16.16 -6.67 2.51
N THR A 54 -15.56 -6.93 3.66
CA THR A 54 -16.28 -7.38 4.84
C THR A 54 -16.52 -6.17 5.75
N GLU A 55 -17.79 -5.89 6.06
CA GLU A 55 -18.19 -5.02 7.17
C GLU A 55 -17.51 -3.63 7.23
N GLY A 56 -17.51 -2.90 6.10
CA GLY A 56 -17.07 -1.50 6.07
C GLY A 56 -15.56 -1.28 6.16
N THR A 57 -14.75 -2.34 6.18
CA THR A 57 -13.29 -2.26 6.11
C THR A 57 -12.79 -2.83 4.78
N GLN A 58 -11.91 -2.10 4.10
CA GLN A 58 -11.36 -2.51 2.81
C GLN A 58 -9.99 -3.16 3.00
N THR A 59 -9.84 -4.41 2.55
CA THR A 59 -8.55 -5.09 2.56
C THR A 59 -7.70 -4.64 1.39
N ILE A 60 -6.45 -4.26 1.66
CA ILE A 60 -5.52 -3.76 0.63
C ILE A 60 -4.22 -4.56 0.72
N GLY A 61 -3.84 -5.21 -0.38
CA GLY A 61 -2.58 -5.90 -0.52
C GLY A 61 -1.42 -4.91 -0.60
N VAL A 62 -0.40 -5.12 0.21
CA VAL A 62 0.78 -4.26 0.28
C VAL A 62 2.08 -5.05 0.23
N ILE A 63 3.13 -4.45 -0.32
CA ILE A 63 4.50 -4.96 -0.30
C ILE A 63 5.40 -4.05 0.55
N PRO A 64 6.25 -4.58 1.43
CA PRO A 64 7.19 -3.75 2.17
C PRO A 64 8.28 -3.18 1.25
N LEU A 65 8.70 -1.94 1.49
CA LEU A 65 9.86 -1.34 0.82
C LEU A 65 11.14 -2.12 1.13
N VAL A 66 11.27 -2.63 2.35
CA VAL A 66 12.42 -3.41 2.81
C VAL A 66 11.97 -4.81 3.18
N ILE A 67 12.42 -5.80 2.42
CA ILE A 67 12.25 -7.21 2.77
C ILE A 67 13.36 -7.62 3.73
N LYS A 68 12.99 -7.96 4.97
CA LYS A 68 13.94 -8.44 5.98
C LYS A 68 14.34 -9.90 5.77
N ASN A 69 13.50 -10.70 5.11
CA ASN A 69 13.79 -12.11 4.83
C ASN A 69 13.26 -12.54 3.45
N THR A 70 14.17 -12.73 2.50
CA THR A 70 13.84 -13.07 1.11
C THR A 70 13.36 -14.52 0.93
N THR A 71 13.60 -15.42 1.90
CA THR A 71 13.13 -16.81 1.81
C THR A 71 11.62 -16.95 2.01
N LYS A 72 10.96 -15.89 2.48
CA LYS A 72 9.50 -15.84 2.64
C LYS A 72 8.76 -15.41 1.38
N ILE A 73 9.48 -14.91 0.37
CA ILE A 73 8.88 -14.51 -0.90
C ILE A 73 8.44 -15.78 -1.65
N LYS A 74 7.13 -16.08 -1.59
CA LYS A 74 6.56 -17.23 -2.30
C LYS A 74 6.45 -17.01 -3.80
N ASP A 75 6.26 -15.76 -4.21
CA ASP A 75 6.18 -15.34 -5.62
C ASP A 75 7.07 -14.12 -5.85
N ILE A 76 8.28 -14.38 -6.36
CA ILE A 76 9.25 -13.33 -6.67
C ILE A 76 8.81 -12.46 -7.85
N GLY A 77 8.02 -13.02 -8.78
CA GLY A 77 7.55 -12.31 -9.96
C GLY A 77 6.59 -11.19 -9.60
N SER A 78 5.53 -11.51 -8.84
CA SER A 78 4.55 -10.52 -8.36
C SER A 78 5.19 -9.47 -7.46
N TYR A 79 6.19 -9.84 -6.66
CA TYR A 79 6.94 -8.89 -5.86
C TYR A 79 7.70 -7.87 -6.73
N LEU A 80 8.45 -8.34 -7.73
CA LEU A 80 9.22 -7.47 -8.61
C LEU A 80 8.33 -6.56 -9.45
N GLU A 81 7.18 -7.07 -9.92
CA GLU A 81 6.19 -6.28 -10.64
C GLU A 81 5.64 -5.14 -9.78
N SER A 82 5.20 -5.47 -8.57
CA SER A 82 4.66 -4.49 -7.62
C SER A 82 5.69 -3.46 -7.20
N LEU A 83 6.95 -3.88 -6.98
CA LEU A 83 8.06 -2.98 -6.70
C LEU A 83 8.33 -2.04 -7.89
N ASN A 84 8.30 -2.55 -9.11
CA ASN A 84 8.49 -1.75 -10.32
C ASN A 84 7.37 -0.69 -10.48
N VAL A 85 6.11 -1.05 -10.22
CA VAL A 85 4.98 -0.10 -10.23
C VAL A 85 5.18 0.99 -9.17
N ALA A 86 5.51 0.60 -7.93
CA ALA A 86 5.81 1.52 -6.84
C ALA A 86 6.96 2.49 -7.20
N LEU A 87 8.06 1.97 -7.72
CA LEU A 87 9.23 2.77 -8.13
C LEU A 87 8.88 3.77 -9.23
N ARG A 88 8.14 3.36 -10.26
CA ARG A 88 7.69 4.25 -11.35
C ARG A 88 6.81 5.38 -10.80
N ARG A 89 5.90 5.06 -9.88
CA ARG A 89 5.01 6.04 -9.27
C ARG A 89 5.76 7.03 -8.38
N MET A 90 6.71 6.56 -7.58
CA MET A 90 7.60 7.42 -6.81
C MET A 90 8.43 8.35 -7.70
N GLN A 91 9.01 7.83 -8.79
CA GLN A 91 9.75 8.64 -9.76
C GLN A 91 8.88 9.71 -10.41
N TYR A 92 7.63 9.38 -10.73
CA TYR A 92 6.66 10.32 -11.28
C TYR A 92 6.31 11.43 -10.28
N LEU A 93 5.98 11.07 -9.03
CA LEU A 93 5.69 12.03 -7.97
C LEU A 93 6.89 12.96 -7.71
N ARG A 94 8.11 12.43 -7.69
CA ARG A 94 9.34 13.23 -7.54
C ARG A 94 9.52 14.24 -8.67
N LYS A 95 9.18 13.89 -9.92
CA LYS A 95 9.24 14.84 -11.05
C LYS A 95 8.23 15.98 -10.89
N ILE A 96 7.03 15.70 -10.40
CA ILE A 96 6.01 16.73 -10.15
C ILE A 96 6.43 17.64 -8.99
N SER A 97 7.02 17.10 -7.92
CA SER A 97 7.43 17.90 -6.76
C SER A 97 8.62 18.84 -7.04
N VAL A 98 9.29 18.69 -8.19
CA VAL A 98 10.42 19.53 -8.62
C VAL A 98 9.98 20.58 -9.66
N LEU A 99 8.73 20.52 -10.12
CA LEU A 99 8.08 21.52 -11.00
C LEU A 99 7.19 22.45 -10.17
#